data_AF-A0A9N9VYC3-F1
#
_entry.id   AF-A0A9N9VYC3-F1
#
_cell.length_a   1.000
_cell.length_b   1.000
_cell.length_c   1.000
_cell.angle_alpha   90.00
_cell.angle_beta   90.00
_cell.angle_gamma   90.00
#
_symmetry.space_group_name_H-M   'P 1'
#
loop_
_entity.id
_entity.type
_entity.pdbx_description
1 polymer ?
#
loop_
_entity_poly.entity_id
_entity_poly.type
_entity_poly.pdbx_seq_one_letter_code
_entity_poly.pdbx_strand_id
1 'polypeptide(L)'
;FNKRLNETDIGFHRLLDIGSDTYFDLLRHWLNSCDNSEDHRYWGCHRGSNSVLPSRVLDVGEGPNSTVLRLYCSQPNEQADYIALSHCWGNLPPKYLNQVRTLKSNIAKRVDQIDMGDLPQNFRDAITVTRQLNKRYLWIDSLCIIQDDPSDWEREAKKMETVYTMAYCTLAASSAQDSTVGFLEPRPSRRYFAINRTGEMPYYVCEPIDNFNRDVESSALNSRGWVFQERCLSKRTIHFTNTQTYWECGIGVHCETLTLMYKLGDPAFPSTIGYGVHASEWDFVKLLIQKYTQLNLTKPEDRALAFLGIEQRFEKELCTDIKHGLAEKFLHRGLLWQRAGNSPLKRIKYPNDRNIPSWSWMAWNGEITFLGIYRQAVFWNESLLFPSKGKLYVRLRMFRSSIEERRKWTSAESLDGSDNTKRNWIRLDRVDDDLLSARCAILGIEKNQGDSLIPLDHCYVLIVQPAASQDENHSRYYERIGVGFIHKKELSIDENVITGWLI
;
A
#
# COMPACT_ATOMS: atom_id res chain seq x y z
N PHE A 1 -21.31 -36.38 6.19
CA PHE A 1 -20.02 -36.18 6.86
C PHE A 1 -19.16 -37.45 7.03
N ASN A 2 -19.45 -38.58 6.37
CA ASN A 2 -18.59 -39.78 6.41
C ASN A 2 -18.54 -40.49 5.04
N LYS A 3 -17.91 -39.87 4.05
CA LYS A 3 -17.50 -40.55 2.80
C LYS A 3 -16.15 -39.99 2.35
N ARG A 4 -15.17 -40.90 2.30
CA ARG A 4 -13.86 -40.84 1.64
C ARG A 4 -12.80 -39.89 2.23
N LEU A 5 -12.17 -40.35 3.33
CA LEU A 5 -10.79 -39.99 3.66
C LEU A 5 -9.76 -40.82 2.88
N ASN A 6 -10.17 -41.92 2.23
CA ASN A 6 -9.30 -42.88 1.54
C ASN A 6 -8.83 -42.44 0.14
N GLU A 7 -9.23 -41.27 -0.35
CA GLU A 7 -8.81 -40.72 -1.66
C GLU A 7 -8.05 -39.38 -1.50
N THR A 8 -7.64 -39.05 -0.28
CA THR A 8 -6.77 -37.89 -0.03
C THR A 8 -5.33 -38.41 0.03
N ASP A 9 -4.47 -38.01 -0.91
CA ASP A 9 -3.03 -38.20 -0.80
C ASP A 9 -2.52 -37.46 0.43
N ILE A 10 -2.47 -38.15 1.57
CA ILE A 10 -1.81 -37.68 2.78
C ILE A 10 -0.31 -37.92 2.56
N GLY A 11 0.35 -36.99 1.88
CA GLY A 11 1.77 -37.08 1.52
C GLY A 11 2.58 -35.88 2.02
N PHE A 12 3.85 -36.12 2.37
CA PHE A 12 4.81 -35.04 2.57
C PHE A 12 5.15 -34.45 1.20
N HIS A 13 4.48 -33.35 0.81
CA HIS A 13 4.78 -32.67 -0.45
C HIS A 13 6.24 -32.22 -0.45
N ARG A 14 7.06 -32.91 -1.24
CA ARG A 14 8.41 -32.47 -1.58
C ARG A 14 8.27 -31.41 -2.67
N LEU A 15 8.68 -30.19 -2.34
CA LEU A 15 8.69 -29.10 -3.31
C LEU A 15 9.70 -29.36 -4.42
N LEU A 16 9.50 -28.70 -5.55
CA LEU A 16 10.43 -28.74 -6.67
C LEU A 16 11.75 -28.08 -6.27
N ASP A 17 12.86 -28.59 -6.78
CA ASP A 17 14.16 -27.99 -6.55
C ASP A 17 14.20 -26.62 -7.26
N ILE A 18 14.44 -25.55 -6.50
CA ILE A 18 14.43 -24.19 -7.02
C ILE A 18 15.46 -24.03 -8.15
N GLY A 19 15.04 -23.39 -9.25
CA GLY A 19 15.89 -23.21 -10.43
C GLY A 19 16.02 -24.44 -11.35
N SER A 20 15.39 -25.57 -11.03
CA SER A 20 15.28 -26.71 -11.96
C SER A 20 14.35 -26.42 -13.15
N ASP A 21 14.48 -27.19 -14.23
CA ASP A 21 13.60 -27.04 -15.40
C ASP A 21 12.13 -27.25 -15.07
N THR A 22 11.82 -28.25 -14.22
CA THR A 22 10.45 -28.54 -13.77
C THR A 22 9.88 -27.43 -12.88
N TYR A 23 10.73 -26.79 -12.08
CA TYR A 23 10.35 -25.59 -11.33
C TYR A 23 9.95 -24.45 -12.27
N PHE A 24 10.73 -24.19 -13.32
CA PHE A 24 10.37 -23.17 -14.29
C PHE A 24 9.15 -23.55 -15.15
N ASP A 25 8.92 -24.85 -15.40
CA ASP A 25 7.69 -25.34 -16.04
C ASP A 25 6.45 -24.99 -15.21
N LEU A 26 6.52 -25.12 -13.87
CA LEU A 26 5.43 -24.71 -12.99
C LEU A 26 5.14 -23.21 -13.12
N LEU A 27 6.18 -22.36 -13.10
CA LEU A 27 5.98 -20.91 -13.24
C LEU A 27 5.36 -20.55 -14.60
N ARG A 28 5.84 -21.16 -15.68
CA ARG A 28 5.27 -21.02 -17.03
C ARG A 28 3.82 -21.49 -17.07
N HIS A 29 3.50 -22.59 -16.39
CA HIS A 29 2.14 -23.12 -16.34
C HIS A 29 1.18 -22.14 -15.64
N TRP A 30 1.55 -21.55 -14.50
CA TRP A 30 0.74 -20.53 -13.84
C TRP A 30 0.45 -19.33 -14.74
N LEU A 31 1.46 -18.83 -15.46
CA LEU A 31 1.30 -17.74 -16.41
C LEU A 31 0.39 -18.12 -17.58
N ASN A 32 0.62 -19.29 -18.18
CA ASN A 32 -0.17 -19.79 -19.30
C ASN A 32 -1.64 -20.05 -18.92
N SER A 33 -1.89 -20.58 -17.72
CA SER A 33 -3.25 -20.75 -17.21
C SER A 33 -3.98 -19.41 -17.12
N CYS A 34 -3.28 -18.40 -16.57
CA CYS A 34 -3.80 -17.04 -16.46
C CYS A 34 -4.05 -16.36 -17.81
N ASP A 35 -3.21 -16.64 -18.81
CA ASP A 35 -3.35 -16.08 -20.16
C ASP A 35 -4.54 -16.64 -20.94
N ASN A 36 -4.87 -17.92 -20.73
CA ASN A 36 -5.76 -18.65 -21.63
C ASN A 36 -7.14 -18.99 -21.03
N SER A 37 -7.32 -18.87 -19.72
CA SER A 37 -8.59 -19.22 -19.06
C SER A 37 -9.62 -18.06 -19.08
N GLU A 38 -10.89 -18.40 -19.29
CA GLU A 38 -12.00 -17.44 -19.29
C GLU A 38 -12.22 -16.77 -17.92
N ASP A 39 -12.04 -17.51 -16.83
CA ASP A 39 -12.15 -16.97 -15.47
C ASP A 39 -11.12 -15.85 -15.25
N HIS A 40 -9.89 -16.06 -15.71
CA HIS A 40 -8.83 -15.06 -15.60
C HIS A 40 -9.08 -13.83 -16.48
N ARG A 41 -9.82 -14.00 -17.60
CA ARG A 41 -10.29 -12.88 -18.41
C ARG A 41 -11.34 -12.05 -17.69
N TYR A 42 -12.33 -12.71 -17.07
CA TYR A 42 -13.36 -12.06 -16.26
C TYR A 42 -12.75 -11.22 -15.12
N TRP A 43 -11.76 -11.76 -14.41
CA TRP A 43 -11.07 -11.05 -13.32
C TRP A 43 -9.98 -10.07 -13.78
N GLY A 44 -9.74 -9.93 -15.08
CA GLY A 44 -8.80 -8.95 -15.64
C GLY A 44 -7.31 -9.25 -15.39
N CYS A 45 -6.94 -10.44 -14.92
CA CYS A 45 -5.53 -10.83 -14.72
C CYS A 45 -4.86 -11.45 -15.95
N HIS A 46 -5.63 -11.80 -16.98
CA HIS A 46 -5.08 -12.26 -18.26
C HIS A 46 -4.11 -11.25 -18.90
N ARG A 47 -3.27 -11.74 -19.82
CA ARG A 47 -2.39 -10.90 -20.64
C ARG A 47 -3.17 -9.78 -21.32
N GLY A 48 -2.79 -8.53 -21.05
CA GLY A 48 -3.33 -7.38 -21.75
C GLY A 48 -2.83 -7.33 -23.19
N SER A 49 -3.69 -6.89 -24.12
CA SER A 49 -3.37 -6.80 -25.55
C SER A 49 -2.40 -5.68 -25.93
N ASN A 50 -2.20 -4.69 -25.05
CA ASN A 50 -1.44 -3.46 -25.33
C ASN A 50 -0.44 -3.12 -24.21
N SER A 51 0.55 -3.98 -23.94
CA SER A 51 1.64 -3.62 -23.00
C SER A 51 2.61 -2.67 -23.68
N VAL A 52 2.67 -1.42 -23.20
CA VAL A 52 3.62 -0.41 -23.66
C VAL A 52 4.86 -0.49 -22.79
N LEU A 53 6.04 -0.49 -23.42
CA LEU A 53 7.29 -0.50 -22.70
C LEU A 53 7.48 0.80 -21.88
N PRO A 54 8.02 0.71 -20.65
CA PRO A 54 8.53 1.86 -19.93
C PRO A 54 9.57 2.62 -20.75
N SER A 55 9.89 3.85 -20.34
CA SER A 55 10.87 4.68 -21.07
C SER A 55 12.24 4.02 -21.21
N ARG A 56 12.61 3.15 -20.27
CA ARG A 56 13.79 2.29 -20.31
C ARG A 56 13.46 0.92 -19.71
N VAL A 57 14.02 -0.13 -20.29
CA VAL A 57 13.98 -1.51 -19.77
C VAL A 57 15.34 -2.17 -19.97
N LEU A 58 15.64 -3.24 -19.25
CA LEU A 58 16.76 -4.11 -19.59
C LEU A 58 16.35 -5.05 -20.72
N ASP A 59 17.14 -5.08 -21.80
CA ASP A 59 17.09 -6.12 -22.82
C ASP A 59 17.99 -7.26 -22.36
N VAL A 60 17.39 -8.36 -21.90
CA VAL A 60 18.09 -9.58 -21.46
C VAL A 60 18.29 -10.59 -22.59
N GLY A 61 17.86 -10.24 -23.80
CA GLY A 61 17.81 -11.10 -24.98
C GLY A 61 16.85 -12.29 -24.86
N GLU A 62 16.90 -13.17 -25.85
CA GLU A 62 15.93 -14.24 -26.02
C GLU A 62 16.51 -15.59 -25.61
N GLY A 63 15.77 -16.30 -24.76
CA GLY A 63 16.14 -17.64 -24.28
C GLY A 63 17.17 -17.65 -23.13
N PRO A 64 17.37 -18.82 -22.52
CA PRO A 64 18.15 -18.97 -21.29
C PRO A 64 19.66 -18.70 -21.47
N ASN A 65 20.20 -18.95 -22.66
CA ASN A 65 21.63 -18.85 -22.96
C ASN A 65 22.04 -17.54 -23.65
N SER A 66 21.16 -16.54 -23.68
CA SER A 66 21.44 -15.23 -24.28
C SER A 66 22.62 -14.54 -23.60
N THR A 67 23.54 -13.99 -24.40
CA THR A 67 24.63 -13.13 -23.94
C THR A 67 24.26 -11.65 -23.97
N VAL A 68 23.10 -11.29 -24.54
CA VAL A 68 22.62 -9.91 -24.59
C VAL A 68 22.21 -9.48 -23.19
N LEU A 69 22.80 -8.39 -22.72
CA LEU A 69 22.37 -7.69 -21.52
C LEU A 69 22.74 -6.22 -21.64
N ARG A 70 21.73 -5.34 -21.72
CA ARG A 70 21.93 -3.90 -21.81
C ARG A 70 20.68 -3.13 -21.39
N LEU A 71 20.85 -1.86 -21.09
CA LEU A 71 19.76 -0.92 -20.89
C LEU A 71 19.25 -0.45 -22.26
N TYR A 72 17.98 -0.71 -22.54
CA TYR A 72 17.32 -0.33 -23.78
C TYR A 72 16.40 0.87 -23.55
N CYS A 73 16.57 1.91 -24.37
CA CYS A 73 15.69 3.07 -24.40
C CYS A 73 14.56 2.82 -25.40
N SER A 74 13.35 2.65 -24.89
CA SER A 74 12.18 2.31 -25.71
C SER A 74 11.74 3.48 -26.58
N GLN A 75 11.22 3.17 -27.76
CA GLN A 75 10.57 4.17 -28.61
C GLN A 75 9.19 4.56 -28.05
N PRO A 76 8.67 5.76 -28.38
CA PRO A 76 7.32 6.15 -27.98
C PRO A 76 6.28 5.11 -28.44
N ASN A 77 5.45 4.65 -27.50
CA ASN A 77 4.40 3.64 -27.72
C ASN A 77 4.92 2.27 -28.22
N GLU A 78 6.21 1.97 -28.04
CA GLU A 78 6.74 0.63 -28.34
C GLU A 78 6.03 -0.42 -27.47
N GLN A 79 5.51 -1.46 -28.11
CA GLN A 79 4.76 -2.51 -27.44
C GLN A 79 5.57 -3.79 -27.33
N ALA A 80 5.72 -4.31 -26.12
CA ALA A 80 6.29 -5.62 -25.86
C ALA A 80 5.96 -6.05 -24.42
N ASP A 81 5.92 -7.37 -24.20
CA ASP A 81 5.83 -7.91 -22.85
C ASP A 81 7.16 -7.66 -22.12
N TYR A 82 7.07 -7.22 -20.87
CA TYR A 82 8.20 -7.13 -19.95
C TYR A 82 7.84 -7.62 -18.57
N ILE A 83 8.84 -8.06 -17.83
CA ILE A 83 8.74 -8.41 -16.41
C ILE A 83 9.15 -7.21 -15.57
N ALA A 84 8.52 -6.97 -14.41
CA ALA A 84 8.99 -6.01 -13.43
C ALA A 84 9.60 -6.73 -12.22
N LEU A 85 10.59 -6.13 -11.57
CA LEU A 85 11.17 -6.64 -10.33
C LEU A 85 10.80 -5.74 -9.15
N SER A 86 10.11 -6.31 -8.16
CA SER A 86 9.94 -5.72 -6.83
C SER A 86 10.98 -6.31 -5.87
N HIS A 87 11.85 -5.47 -5.34
CA HIS A 87 12.97 -5.92 -4.50
C HIS A 87 13.42 -4.87 -3.47
N CYS A 88 14.14 -5.34 -2.45
CA CYS A 88 14.83 -4.49 -1.50
C CYS A 88 16.19 -4.05 -2.04
N TRP A 89 16.44 -2.74 -2.07
CA TRP A 89 17.76 -2.22 -2.47
C TRP A 89 18.82 -2.53 -1.40
N GLY A 90 18.42 -2.47 -0.12
CA GLY A 90 19.30 -2.56 1.02
C GLY A 90 20.17 -1.33 1.26
N ASN A 91 20.91 -1.35 2.38
CA ASN A 91 21.87 -0.31 2.74
C ASN A 91 23.26 -0.69 2.24
N LEU A 92 23.49 -0.55 0.94
CA LEU A 92 24.75 -0.95 0.31
C LEU A 92 25.85 0.10 0.51
N PRO A 93 27.11 -0.33 0.78
CA PRO A 93 28.26 0.55 0.79
C PRO A 93 28.43 1.31 -0.54
N PRO A 94 28.97 2.55 -0.53
CA PRO A 94 29.10 3.39 -1.72
C PRO A 94 29.73 2.71 -2.94
N LYS A 95 30.71 1.82 -2.72
CA LYS A 95 31.40 1.06 -3.78
C LYS A 95 30.48 0.15 -4.60
N TYR A 96 29.35 -0.28 -4.05
CA TYR A 96 28.38 -1.15 -4.74
C TYR A 96 27.20 -0.37 -5.35
N LEU A 97 27.06 0.93 -5.05
CA LEU A 97 25.94 1.73 -5.56
C LEU A 97 25.92 1.81 -7.09
N ASN A 98 27.09 1.86 -7.73
CA ASN A 98 27.19 1.91 -9.18
C ASN A 98 26.77 0.60 -9.86
N GLN A 99 26.82 -0.53 -9.15
CA GLN A 99 26.37 -1.84 -9.64
C GLN A 99 24.84 -1.90 -9.64
N VAL A 100 24.23 -1.35 -8.59
CA VAL A 100 22.78 -1.38 -8.39
C VAL A 100 22.04 -0.19 -8.98
N ARG A 101 22.71 0.88 -9.41
CA ARG A 101 22.06 2.09 -9.93
C ARG A 101 22.57 2.51 -11.30
N THR A 102 21.65 3.03 -12.11
CA THR A 102 21.98 3.85 -13.27
C THR A 102 22.17 5.30 -12.84
N LEU A 103 23.28 5.87 -13.26
CA LEU A 103 23.70 7.25 -13.01
C LEU A 103 24.03 7.92 -14.34
N LYS A 104 24.05 9.25 -14.38
CA LYS A 104 24.49 10.02 -15.57
C LYS A 104 25.87 9.58 -16.06
N SER A 105 26.76 9.22 -15.13
CA SER A 105 28.12 8.80 -15.43
C SER A 105 28.24 7.40 -16.04
N ASN A 106 27.26 6.50 -15.83
CA ASN A 106 27.35 5.10 -16.25
C ASN A 106 26.30 4.68 -17.29
N ILE A 107 25.30 5.53 -17.56
CA ILE A 107 24.20 5.19 -18.48
C ILE A 107 24.70 4.82 -19.89
N ALA A 108 25.67 5.54 -20.44
CA ALA A 108 26.21 5.25 -21.77
C ALA A 108 26.81 3.84 -21.84
N LYS A 109 27.58 3.43 -20.81
CA LYS A 109 28.11 2.07 -20.69
C LYS A 109 26.96 1.05 -20.62
N ARG A 110 25.95 1.29 -19.76
CA ARG A 110 24.83 0.37 -19.59
C ARG A 110 23.98 0.20 -20.85
N VAL A 111 23.86 1.23 -21.69
CA VAL A 111 23.12 1.16 -22.96
C VAL A 111 23.86 0.33 -24.01
N ASP A 112 25.20 0.40 -24.01
CA ASP A 112 26.05 -0.43 -24.86
C ASP A 112 26.02 -1.90 -24.39
N GLN A 113 26.46 -2.15 -23.15
CA GLN A 113 26.48 -3.47 -22.55
C GLN A 113 26.54 -3.41 -21.01
N ILE A 114 25.91 -4.38 -20.36
CA ILE A 114 26.06 -4.64 -18.93
C ILE A 114 26.72 -6.01 -18.76
N ASP A 115 27.76 -6.08 -17.95
CA ASP A 115 28.34 -7.36 -17.55
C ASP A 115 27.45 -8.00 -16.48
N MET A 116 27.08 -9.26 -16.70
CA MET A 116 26.33 -10.07 -15.75
C MET A 116 27.06 -10.19 -14.40
N GLY A 117 28.40 -10.22 -14.40
CA GLY A 117 29.24 -10.30 -13.20
C GLY A 117 29.28 -9.00 -12.38
N ASP A 118 28.97 -7.85 -13.00
CA ASP A 118 28.89 -6.56 -12.33
C ASP A 118 27.57 -6.38 -11.56
N LEU A 119 26.58 -7.25 -11.77
CA LEU A 119 25.27 -7.17 -11.13
C LEU A 119 25.19 -8.00 -9.85
N PRO A 120 24.44 -7.53 -8.84
CA PRO A 120 24.27 -8.26 -7.59
C PRO A 120 23.34 -9.48 -7.80
N GLN A 121 23.39 -10.46 -6.89
CA GLN A 121 22.72 -11.75 -7.07
C GLN A 121 21.22 -11.62 -7.36
N ASN A 122 20.51 -10.72 -6.68
CA ASN A 122 19.07 -10.53 -6.88
C ASN A 122 18.73 -10.17 -8.34
N PHE A 123 19.55 -9.33 -8.98
CA PHE A 123 19.33 -8.94 -10.37
C PHE A 123 19.68 -10.07 -11.32
N ARG A 124 20.72 -10.85 -10.99
CA ARG A 124 21.09 -12.04 -11.76
C ARG A 124 19.99 -13.09 -11.76
N ASP A 125 19.37 -13.30 -10.61
CA ASP A 125 18.22 -14.19 -10.47
C ASP A 125 17.03 -13.66 -11.27
N ALA A 126 16.71 -12.37 -11.16
CA ALA A 126 15.61 -11.76 -11.93
C ALA A 126 15.80 -11.88 -13.45
N ILE A 127 17.02 -11.66 -13.94
CA ILE A 127 17.38 -11.86 -15.35
C ILE A 127 17.23 -13.33 -15.76
N THR A 128 17.70 -14.26 -14.92
CA THR A 128 17.57 -15.70 -15.14
C THR A 128 16.12 -16.12 -15.23
N VAL A 129 15.28 -15.73 -14.26
CA VAL A 129 13.84 -16.01 -14.28
C VAL A 129 13.19 -15.41 -15.52
N THR A 130 13.49 -14.15 -15.84
CA THR A 130 12.90 -13.47 -17.02
C THR A 130 13.15 -14.26 -18.30
N ARG A 131 14.38 -14.73 -18.52
CA ARG A 131 14.74 -15.58 -19.66
C ARG A 131 14.02 -16.93 -19.63
N GLN A 132 13.95 -17.57 -18.45
CA GLN A 132 13.26 -18.84 -18.26
C GLN A 132 11.74 -18.74 -18.46
N LEU A 133 11.15 -17.58 -18.24
CA LEU A 133 9.75 -17.29 -18.55
C LEU A 133 9.52 -16.90 -20.02
N ASN A 134 10.55 -17.05 -20.88
CA ASN A 134 10.54 -16.70 -22.30
C ASN A 134 10.18 -15.23 -22.55
N LYS A 135 10.66 -14.33 -21.67
CA LYS A 135 10.52 -12.87 -21.84
C LYS A 135 11.90 -12.24 -22.07
N ARG A 136 11.91 -11.16 -22.84
CA ARG A 136 13.12 -10.45 -23.27
C ARG A 136 13.40 -9.20 -22.44
N TYR A 137 12.35 -8.55 -21.93
CA TYR A 137 12.49 -7.27 -21.25
C TYR A 137 12.23 -7.41 -19.76
N LEU A 138 13.09 -6.78 -18.96
CA LEU A 138 12.99 -6.70 -17.51
C LEU A 138 13.10 -5.24 -17.06
N TRP A 139 12.22 -4.82 -16.19
CA TRP A 139 12.25 -3.50 -15.57
C TRP A 139 12.68 -3.62 -14.11
N ILE A 140 13.74 -2.89 -13.76
CA ILE A 140 14.25 -2.73 -12.40
C ILE A 140 14.40 -1.24 -12.16
N ASP A 141 13.67 -0.69 -11.19
CA ASP A 141 13.61 0.75 -10.88
C ASP A 141 15.00 1.41 -10.81
N SER A 142 15.91 0.79 -10.07
CA SER A 142 17.25 1.27 -9.80
C SER A 142 18.14 1.33 -11.06
N LEU A 143 17.88 0.48 -12.06
CA LEU A 143 18.60 0.45 -13.33
C LEU A 143 17.88 1.16 -14.48
N CYS A 144 16.56 1.26 -14.44
CA CYS A 144 15.76 1.87 -15.50
C CYS A 144 15.51 3.37 -15.27
N ILE A 145 15.77 3.88 -14.07
CA ILE A 145 15.67 5.30 -13.71
C ILE A 145 17.06 5.85 -13.41
N ILE A 146 17.34 7.07 -13.88
CA ILE A 146 18.63 7.74 -13.62
C ILE A 146 18.58 8.36 -12.22
N GLN A 147 19.26 7.72 -11.27
CA GLN A 147 19.06 7.98 -9.84
C GLN A 147 19.64 9.31 -9.34
N ASP A 148 20.61 9.88 -10.06
CA ASP A 148 21.23 11.17 -9.80
C ASP A 148 20.68 12.29 -10.72
N ASP A 149 19.56 12.05 -11.41
CA ASP A 149 18.82 13.08 -12.15
C ASP A 149 17.44 13.32 -11.52
N PRO A 150 17.25 14.43 -10.78
CA PRO A 150 15.96 14.74 -10.16
C PRO A 150 14.79 14.85 -11.15
N SER A 151 15.04 15.33 -12.38
CA SER A 151 14.01 15.49 -13.40
C SER A 151 13.63 14.14 -14.03
N ASP A 152 14.61 13.27 -14.28
CA ASP A 152 14.35 11.89 -14.70
C ASP A 152 13.57 11.14 -13.62
N TRP A 153 14.06 11.18 -12.39
CA TRP A 153 13.45 10.50 -11.25
C TRP A 153 12.00 10.93 -11.05
N GLU A 154 11.71 12.23 -11.05
CA GLU A 154 10.33 12.72 -10.87
C GLU A 154 9.41 12.27 -12.00
N ARG A 155 9.90 12.29 -13.24
CA ARG A 155 9.12 11.87 -14.41
C ARG A 155 8.83 10.38 -14.39
N GLU A 156 9.79 9.54 -14.02
CA GLU A 156 9.60 8.09 -13.95
C GLU A 156 8.81 7.68 -12.70
N ALA A 157 8.98 8.36 -11.56
CA ALA A 157 8.20 8.11 -10.33
C ALA A 157 6.69 8.29 -10.58
N LYS A 158 6.29 9.30 -11.38
CA LYS A 158 4.89 9.53 -11.79
C LYS A 158 4.35 8.44 -12.72
N LYS A 159 5.21 7.64 -13.35
CA LYS A 159 4.84 6.54 -14.26
C LYS A 159 4.83 5.17 -13.58
N MET A 160 5.23 5.08 -12.31
CA MET A 160 5.27 3.81 -11.56
C MET A 160 3.95 3.03 -11.66
N GLU A 161 2.81 3.74 -11.62
CA GLU A 161 1.50 3.11 -11.79
C GLU A 161 1.38 2.35 -13.11
N THR A 162 1.76 3.01 -14.21
CA THR A 162 1.71 2.45 -15.56
C THR A 162 2.68 1.28 -15.70
N VAL A 163 3.88 1.40 -15.13
CA VAL A 163 4.90 0.33 -15.18
C VAL A 163 4.37 -0.97 -14.58
N TYR A 164 3.91 -0.95 -13.32
CA TYR A 164 3.46 -2.20 -12.68
C TYR A 164 2.12 -2.70 -13.24
N THR A 165 1.24 -1.80 -13.69
CA THR A 165 -0.03 -2.19 -14.35
C THR A 165 0.19 -2.89 -15.69
N MET A 166 1.16 -2.42 -16.49
CA MET A 166 1.41 -2.91 -17.84
C MET A 166 2.42 -4.05 -17.90
N ALA A 167 3.19 -4.28 -16.83
CA ALA A 167 4.08 -5.43 -16.73
C ALA A 167 3.31 -6.73 -17.00
N TYR A 168 3.96 -7.66 -17.72
CA TYR A 168 3.41 -8.99 -17.93
C TYR A 168 3.24 -9.68 -16.57
N CYS A 169 4.28 -9.77 -15.76
CA CYS A 169 4.12 -10.03 -14.33
C CYS A 169 5.25 -9.37 -13.53
N THR A 170 5.06 -9.33 -12.22
CA THR A 170 6.06 -8.83 -11.28
C THR A 170 6.72 -10.00 -10.56
N LEU A 171 8.05 -10.02 -10.52
CA LEU A 171 8.82 -10.90 -9.66
C LEU A 171 9.00 -10.17 -8.33
N ALA A 172 8.55 -10.76 -7.23
CA ALA A 172 8.74 -10.22 -5.89
C ALA A 172 9.82 -11.05 -5.18
N ALA A 173 10.97 -10.44 -4.92
CA ALA A 173 12.08 -11.07 -4.21
C ALA A 173 11.86 -11.04 -2.68
N SER A 174 10.76 -11.64 -2.21
CA SER A 174 10.29 -11.56 -0.83
C SER A 174 11.22 -12.21 0.21
N SER A 175 12.06 -13.16 -0.20
CA SER A 175 13.12 -13.77 0.62
C SER A 175 14.34 -12.87 0.80
N ALA A 176 14.63 -12.00 -0.16
CA ALA A 176 15.87 -11.22 -0.19
C ALA A 176 15.74 -9.95 0.66
N GLN A 177 16.64 -9.80 1.63
CA GLN A 177 16.68 -8.61 2.50
C GLN A 177 17.24 -7.38 1.78
N ASP A 178 18.09 -7.60 0.78
CA ASP A 178 18.68 -6.58 -0.07
C ASP A 178 19.05 -7.14 -1.46
N SER A 179 19.65 -6.31 -2.32
CA SER A 179 19.97 -6.69 -3.69
C SER A 179 21.11 -7.70 -3.80
N THR A 180 21.96 -7.84 -2.77
CA THR A 180 23.14 -8.73 -2.81
C THR A 180 22.79 -10.20 -2.61
N VAL A 181 21.63 -10.47 -2.00
CA VAL A 181 21.15 -11.82 -1.73
C VAL A 181 20.24 -12.29 -2.86
N GLY A 182 20.45 -13.53 -3.32
CA GLY A 182 19.61 -14.17 -4.32
C GLY A 182 18.26 -14.62 -3.76
N PHE A 183 17.33 -14.89 -4.67
CA PHE A 183 16.04 -15.51 -4.35
C PHE A 183 15.82 -16.86 -5.07
N LEU A 184 16.82 -17.32 -5.84
CA LEU A 184 16.88 -18.68 -6.40
C LEU A 184 17.80 -19.63 -5.61
N GLU A 185 18.24 -19.24 -4.41
CA GLU A 185 19.08 -20.09 -3.56
C GLU A 185 18.30 -21.27 -2.97
N PRO A 186 18.96 -22.43 -2.69
CA PRO A 186 18.32 -23.58 -2.08
C PRO A 186 17.61 -23.23 -0.77
N ARG A 187 16.36 -23.67 -0.64
CA ARG A 187 15.54 -23.40 0.55
C ARG A 187 15.89 -24.35 1.70
N PRO A 188 15.75 -23.93 2.96
CA PRO A 188 15.91 -24.82 4.10
C PRO A 188 14.93 -26.00 4.02
N SER A 189 15.42 -27.20 4.32
CA SER A 189 14.57 -28.39 4.42
C SER A 189 13.49 -28.20 5.49
N ARG A 190 12.27 -28.63 5.17
CA ARG A 190 11.15 -28.57 6.13
C ARG A 190 11.44 -29.43 7.35
N ARG A 191 11.21 -28.87 8.53
CA ARG A 191 11.26 -29.63 9.79
C ARG A 191 10.02 -30.51 9.89
N TYR A 192 10.23 -31.76 10.28
CA TYR A 192 9.15 -32.72 10.53
C TYR A 192 9.53 -33.66 11.67
N PHE A 193 8.52 -34.24 12.31
CA PHE A 193 8.65 -35.37 13.23
C PHE A 193 8.20 -36.64 12.52
N ALA A 194 9.01 -37.69 12.57
CA ALA A 194 8.63 -39.02 12.12
C ALA A 194 8.19 -39.85 13.33
N ILE A 195 6.96 -40.34 13.32
CA ILE A 195 6.41 -41.25 14.31
C ILE A 195 6.50 -42.65 13.71
N ASN A 196 7.49 -43.41 14.17
CA ASN A 196 7.71 -44.79 13.74
C ASN A 196 6.95 -45.73 14.67
N ARG A 197 6.08 -46.57 14.11
CA ARG A 197 5.40 -47.66 14.83
C ARG A 197 5.87 -48.99 14.27
N THR A 198 6.22 -49.92 15.15
CA THR A 198 6.76 -51.23 14.76
C THR A 198 5.76 -51.97 13.87
N GLY A 199 6.16 -52.31 12.65
CA GLY A 199 5.30 -53.01 11.68
C GLY A 199 4.36 -52.11 10.87
N GLU A 200 4.41 -50.79 11.03
CA GLU A 200 3.61 -49.81 10.26
C GLU A 200 4.50 -48.83 9.48
N MET A 201 3.93 -48.20 8.46
CA MET A 201 4.59 -47.09 7.76
C MET A 201 4.76 -45.88 8.70
N PRO A 202 5.87 -45.14 8.60
CA PRO A 202 6.11 -43.97 9.45
C PRO A 202 5.11 -42.86 9.14
N TYR A 203 4.56 -42.23 10.18
CA TYR A 203 3.75 -41.02 10.05
C TYR A 203 4.65 -39.79 10.16
N TYR A 204 4.52 -38.85 9.23
CA TYR A 204 5.27 -37.59 9.26
C TYR A 204 4.36 -36.44 9.66
N VAL A 205 4.74 -35.69 10.69
CA VAL A 205 4.05 -34.48 11.15
C VAL A 205 4.94 -33.28 10.87
N CYS A 206 4.43 -32.28 10.16
CA CYS A 206 5.17 -31.06 9.83
C CYS A 206 4.30 -29.82 10.03
N GLU A 207 4.93 -28.68 10.22
CA GLU A 207 4.23 -27.40 10.21
C GLU A 207 3.62 -27.14 8.81
N PRO A 208 2.40 -26.59 8.72
CA PRO A 208 1.81 -26.18 7.45
C PRO A 208 2.76 -25.23 6.71
N ILE A 209 3.08 -25.56 5.47
CA ILE A 209 3.97 -24.74 4.63
C ILE A 209 3.24 -23.57 3.97
N ASP A 210 1.96 -23.77 3.65
CA ASP A 210 1.12 -22.77 3.00
C ASP A 210 0.72 -21.68 4.01
N ASN A 211 1.55 -20.63 4.10
CA ASN A 211 1.34 -19.51 4.99
C ASN A 211 1.76 -18.20 4.32
N PHE A 212 0.94 -17.75 3.38
CA PHE A 212 1.15 -16.52 2.63
C PHE A 212 1.28 -15.27 3.54
N ASN A 213 0.57 -15.21 4.66
CA ASN A 213 0.67 -14.07 5.58
C ASN A 213 2.07 -13.97 6.22
N ARG A 214 2.64 -15.10 6.67
CA ARG A 214 4.00 -15.14 7.20
C ARG A 214 5.04 -14.90 6.10
N ASP A 215 4.88 -15.57 4.96
CA ASP A 215 5.94 -15.67 3.96
C ASP A 215 5.96 -14.46 3.00
N VAL A 216 4.83 -13.78 2.82
CA VAL A 216 4.66 -12.63 1.92
C VAL A 216 4.23 -11.38 2.68
N GLU A 217 3.07 -11.36 3.34
CA GLU A 217 2.56 -10.12 3.99
C GLU A 217 3.51 -9.57 5.06
N SER A 218 4.13 -10.46 5.84
CA SER A 218 5.07 -10.12 6.91
C SER A 218 6.53 -10.06 6.44
N SER A 219 6.78 -10.18 5.13
CA SER A 219 8.14 -10.14 4.57
C SER A 219 8.74 -8.73 4.66
N ALA A 220 10.08 -8.66 4.66
CA ALA A 220 10.80 -7.39 4.63
C ALA A 220 10.41 -6.53 3.42
N LEU A 221 10.14 -7.17 2.27
CA LEU A 221 9.73 -6.49 1.05
C LEU A 221 8.39 -5.75 1.22
N ASN A 222 7.36 -6.44 1.71
CA ASN A 222 6.02 -5.85 1.91
C ASN A 222 5.95 -4.86 3.09
N SER A 223 7.01 -4.73 3.89
CA SER A 223 7.10 -3.68 4.91
C SER A 223 7.44 -2.30 4.33
N ARG A 224 7.72 -2.18 3.02
CA ARG A 224 8.15 -0.94 2.36
C ARG A 224 6.98 -0.22 1.68
N GLY A 225 6.93 1.11 1.82
CA GLY A 225 5.83 1.94 1.29
C GLY A 225 5.72 1.89 -0.24
N TRP A 226 6.85 1.98 -0.96
CA TRP A 226 6.84 1.90 -2.44
C TRP A 226 6.30 0.54 -2.94
N VAL A 227 6.67 -0.56 -2.29
CA VAL A 227 6.24 -1.92 -2.64
C VAL A 227 4.72 -2.10 -2.57
N PHE A 228 4.04 -1.34 -1.71
CA PHE A 228 2.58 -1.38 -1.63
C PHE A 228 1.92 -1.03 -2.96
N GLN A 229 2.38 0.05 -3.60
CA GLN A 229 1.92 0.45 -4.93
C GLN A 229 2.29 -0.62 -5.97
N GLU A 230 3.52 -1.13 -5.92
CA GLU A 230 4.01 -2.15 -6.85
C GLU A 230 3.11 -3.40 -6.83
N ARG A 231 2.77 -3.89 -5.64
CA ARG A 231 1.94 -5.09 -5.46
C ARG A 231 0.47 -4.82 -5.78
N CYS A 232 -0.11 -3.72 -5.31
CA CYS A 232 -1.52 -3.39 -5.56
C CYS A 232 -1.83 -3.21 -7.06
N LEU A 233 -0.87 -2.71 -7.84
CA LEU A 233 -1.07 -2.42 -9.26
C LEU A 233 -0.63 -3.55 -10.19
N SER A 234 0.13 -4.53 -9.68
CA SER A 234 0.53 -5.70 -10.44
C SER A 234 -0.65 -6.65 -10.63
N LYS A 235 -0.95 -7.02 -11.88
CA LYS A 235 -2.01 -7.99 -12.19
C LYS A 235 -1.68 -9.41 -11.74
N ARG A 236 -0.39 -9.71 -11.70
CA ARG A 236 0.22 -11.02 -11.57
C ARG A 236 1.56 -10.86 -10.88
N THR A 237 1.76 -11.59 -9.79
CA THR A 237 3.01 -11.53 -9.00
C THR A 237 3.49 -12.94 -8.67
N ILE A 238 4.77 -13.21 -8.94
CA ILE A 238 5.46 -14.42 -8.48
C ILE A 238 6.30 -14.02 -7.27
N HIS A 239 5.91 -14.50 -6.09
CA HIS A 239 6.62 -14.24 -4.84
C HIS A 239 7.64 -15.34 -4.57
N PHE A 240 8.92 -15.00 -4.61
CA PHE A 240 10.01 -15.89 -4.21
C PHE A 240 10.26 -15.70 -2.72
N THR A 241 9.89 -16.68 -1.90
CA THR A 241 10.03 -16.62 -0.43
C THR A 241 11.02 -17.68 0.08
N ASN A 242 11.32 -17.64 1.38
CA ASN A 242 12.26 -18.57 2.01
C ASN A 242 11.72 -20.01 2.11
N THR A 243 10.40 -20.21 1.99
CA THR A 243 9.72 -21.49 2.22
C THR A 243 9.22 -22.10 0.91
N GLN A 244 8.54 -21.31 0.08
CA GLN A 244 8.05 -21.69 -1.23
C GLN A 244 7.83 -20.49 -2.17
N THR A 245 7.51 -20.75 -3.43
CA THR A 245 7.05 -19.74 -4.39
C THR A 245 5.53 -19.65 -4.33
N TYR A 246 5.01 -18.43 -4.38
CA TYR A 246 3.59 -18.19 -4.50
C TYR A 246 3.27 -17.47 -5.81
N TRP A 247 2.16 -17.84 -6.43
CA TRP A 247 1.58 -17.13 -7.56
C TRP A 247 0.34 -16.38 -7.13
N GLU A 248 0.40 -15.05 -7.14
CA GLU A 248 -0.72 -14.17 -6.83
C GLU A 248 -1.30 -13.59 -8.12
N CYS A 249 -2.59 -13.79 -8.33
CA CYS A 249 -3.37 -13.18 -9.42
C CYS A 249 -4.79 -12.89 -8.94
N GLY A 250 -5.70 -12.50 -9.85
CA GLY A 250 -7.05 -12.09 -9.45
C GLY A 250 -8.00 -13.16 -9.01
N ILE A 251 -7.67 -14.41 -9.30
CA ILE A 251 -8.42 -15.55 -8.81
C ILE A 251 -8.00 -15.88 -7.37
N GLY A 252 -6.73 -15.68 -7.04
CA GLY A 252 -6.20 -15.94 -5.71
C GLY A 252 -4.71 -16.24 -5.73
N VAL A 253 -4.26 -16.85 -4.63
CA VAL A 253 -2.85 -17.20 -4.41
C VAL A 253 -2.68 -18.72 -4.57
N HIS A 254 -1.82 -19.14 -5.48
CA HIS A 254 -1.46 -20.56 -5.67
C HIS A 254 -0.09 -20.84 -5.05
N CYS A 255 0.00 -21.99 -4.40
CA CYS A 255 1.22 -22.49 -3.76
C CYS A 255 1.90 -23.55 -4.64
N GLU A 256 3.19 -23.82 -4.42
CA GLU A 256 3.90 -24.94 -5.09
C GLU A 256 3.30 -26.31 -4.72
N THR A 257 2.62 -26.39 -3.57
CA THR A 257 1.85 -27.54 -3.11
C THR A 257 0.56 -27.79 -3.91
N LEU A 258 0.25 -26.94 -4.90
CA LEU A 258 -1.00 -26.89 -5.66
C LEU A 258 -2.21 -26.43 -4.83
N THR A 259 -1.99 -26.01 -3.58
CA THR A 259 -3.02 -25.38 -2.75
C THR A 259 -3.42 -24.02 -3.34
N LEU A 260 -4.72 -23.84 -3.58
CA LEU A 260 -5.32 -22.53 -3.84
C LEU A 260 -5.73 -21.89 -2.50
N MET A 261 -5.10 -20.78 -2.17
CA MET A 261 -5.46 -19.92 -1.05
C MET A 261 -6.45 -18.84 -1.47
N TYR A 262 -7.12 -18.24 -0.49
CA TYR A 262 -8.16 -17.23 -0.68
C TYR A 262 -7.68 -16.01 -1.49
N LYS A 263 -8.65 -15.29 -2.05
CA LYS A 263 -8.41 -14.11 -2.90
C LYS A 263 -7.81 -12.96 -2.07
N LEU A 264 -6.59 -12.56 -2.41
CA LEU A 264 -5.88 -11.42 -1.82
C LEU A 264 -5.57 -10.32 -2.84
N GLY A 265 -5.32 -10.68 -4.11
CA GLY A 265 -5.01 -9.76 -5.19
C GLY A 265 -6.22 -9.22 -5.95
N ASP A 266 -6.10 -8.00 -6.47
CA ASP A 266 -7.09 -7.34 -7.32
C ASP A 266 -6.40 -6.88 -8.64
N PRO A 267 -6.48 -7.63 -9.74
CA PRO A 267 -5.73 -7.31 -10.96
C PRO A 267 -6.29 -6.10 -11.70
N ALA A 268 -7.55 -5.79 -11.45
CA ALA A 268 -8.20 -4.59 -11.92
C ALA A 268 -8.32 -3.59 -10.78
N PHE A 269 -7.33 -3.57 -9.87
CA PHE A 269 -7.38 -2.79 -8.63
C PHE A 269 -7.90 -1.37 -8.87
N PRO A 270 -8.90 -0.92 -8.09
CA PRO A 270 -9.63 -1.64 -7.04
C PRO A 270 -11.03 -2.18 -7.46
N SER A 271 -11.12 -3.07 -8.44
CA SER A 271 -12.41 -3.65 -8.92
C SER A 271 -13.23 -4.41 -7.86
N THR A 272 -12.59 -4.81 -6.76
CA THR A 272 -13.24 -5.53 -5.66
C THR A 272 -13.95 -4.63 -4.66
N ILE A 273 -13.90 -3.30 -4.84
CA ILE A 273 -14.67 -2.35 -4.03
C ILE A 273 -16.15 -2.74 -4.05
N GLY A 274 -16.73 -2.98 -2.86
CA GLY A 274 -18.14 -3.36 -2.71
C GLY A 274 -18.49 -4.84 -2.94
N TYR A 275 -17.52 -5.70 -3.29
CA TYR A 275 -17.74 -7.14 -3.47
C TYR A 275 -17.18 -7.96 -2.31
N GLY A 276 -18.08 -8.50 -1.47
CA GLY A 276 -17.91 -9.74 -0.68
C GLY A 276 -16.93 -9.75 0.51
N VAL A 277 -15.87 -8.94 0.52
CA VAL A 277 -14.83 -8.95 1.58
C VAL A 277 -14.94 -7.75 2.52
N HIS A 278 -15.42 -6.61 2.03
CA HIS A 278 -15.61 -5.40 2.81
C HIS A 278 -17.08 -5.00 2.86
N ALA A 279 -17.53 -4.50 4.00
CA ALA A 279 -18.93 -4.10 4.20
C ALA A 279 -19.31 -2.85 3.39
N SER A 280 -18.34 -2.02 2.98
CA SER A 280 -18.54 -0.84 2.14
C SER A 280 -17.27 -0.42 1.37
N GLU A 281 -17.42 0.44 0.36
CA GLU A 281 -16.30 1.07 -0.35
C GLU A 281 -15.37 1.82 0.61
N TRP A 282 -15.95 2.49 1.61
CA TRP A 282 -15.22 3.19 2.66
C TRP A 282 -14.35 2.24 3.48
N ASP A 283 -14.84 1.05 3.84
CA ASP A 283 -14.08 0.10 4.66
C ASP A 283 -12.84 -0.41 3.93
N PHE A 284 -12.92 -0.56 2.60
CA PHE A 284 -11.79 -0.91 1.76
C PHE A 284 -10.75 0.23 1.70
N VAL A 285 -11.19 1.46 1.40
CA VAL A 285 -10.30 2.64 1.35
C VAL A 285 -9.62 2.86 2.69
N LYS A 286 -10.40 2.81 3.78
CA LYS A 286 -9.92 2.91 5.16
C LYS A 286 -8.83 1.87 5.44
N LEU A 287 -9.10 0.59 5.15
CA LEU A 287 -8.14 -0.49 5.41
C LEU A 287 -6.82 -0.27 4.66
N LEU A 288 -6.89 0.14 3.39
CA LEU A 288 -5.70 0.36 2.56
C LEU A 288 -4.87 1.53 3.05
N ILE A 289 -5.51 2.66 3.41
CA ILE A 289 -4.79 3.80 4.00
C ILE A 289 -4.12 3.38 5.32
N GLN A 290 -4.82 2.67 6.20
CA GLN A 290 -4.26 2.21 7.47
C GLN A 290 -3.03 1.31 7.24
N LYS A 291 -3.16 0.28 6.38
CA LYS A 291 -2.05 -0.60 6.01
C LYS A 291 -0.88 0.21 5.45
N TYR A 292 -1.12 1.13 4.53
CA TYR A 292 -0.07 1.94 3.93
C TYR A 292 0.68 2.79 4.96
N THR A 293 -0.02 3.38 5.93
CA THR A 293 0.62 4.24 6.93
C THR A 293 1.54 3.50 7.90
N GLN A 294 1.41 2.17 8.00
CA GLN A 294 2.28 1.29 8.79
C GLN A 294 3.61 0.99 8.06
N LEU A 295 3.69 1.28 6.77
CA LEU A 295 4.84 0.91 5.95
C LEU A 295 6.01 1.89 6.09
N ASN A 296 7.20 1.35 5.90
CA ASN A 296 8.46 2.08 6.01
C ASN A 296 8.84 2.75 4.69
N LEU A 297 9.24 4.02 4.78
CA LEU A 297 9.83 4.78 3.68
C LEU A 297 11.21 5.25 4.09
N THR A 298 12.21 5.04 3.24
CA THR A 298 13.58 5.55 3.47
C THR A 298 13.58 7.08 3.53
N LYS A 299 12.78 7.72 2.68
CA LYS A 299 12.53 9.16 2.64
C LYS A 299 11.07 9.42 2.94
N PRO A 300 10.71 9.95 4.13
CA PRO A 300 9.32 10.22 4.48
C PRO A 300 8.60 11.13 3.47
N GLU A 301 9.31 12.06 2.84
CA GLU A 301 8.80 12.96 1.80
C GLU A 301 8.29 12.24 0.53
N ASP A 302 8.65 10.97 0.32
CA ASP A 302 8.13 10.15 -0.78
C ASP A 302 6.69 9.66 -0.52
N ARG A 303 6.15 9.80 0.70
CA ARG A 303 4.85 9.23 1.12
C ARG A 303 3.68 9.55 0.18
N ALA A 304 3.60 10.78 -0.33
CA ALA A 304 2.52 11.13 -1.24
C ALA A 304 2.74 10.52 -2.64
N LEU A 305 3.99 10.50 -3.12
CA LEU A 305 4.33 9.95 -4.43
C LEU A 305 4.20 8.42 -4.47
N ALA A 306 4.62 7.74 -3.42
CA ALA A 306 4.53 6.28 -3.29
C ALA A 306 3.09 5.77 -3.13
N PHE A 307 2.12 6.67 -2.90
CA PHE A 307 0.69 6.34 -2.90
C PHE A 307 -0.04 6.86 -4.14
N LEU A 308 0.61 7.68 -4.98
CA LEU A 308 -0.03 8.43 -6.06
C LEU A 308 -0.77 7.51 -7.06
N GLY A 309 -0.18 6.36 -7.42
CA GLY A 309 -0.84 5.43 -8.34
C GLY A 309 -2.09 4.78 -7.75
N ILE A 310 -2.14 4.59 -6.42
CA ILE A 310 -3.33 4.10 -5.73
C ILE A 310 -4.40 5.20 -5.69
N GLU A 311 -4.00 6.44 -5.42
CA GLU A 311 -4.87 7.62 -5.46
C GLU A 311 -5.55 7.79 -6.83
N GLN A 312 -4.78 7.72 -7.92
CA GLN A 312 -5.28 7.80 -9.30
C GLN A 312 -6.29 6.69 -9.63
N ARG A 313 -6.09 5.49 -9.08
CA ARG A 313 -7.02 4.37 -9.27
C ARG A 313 -8.30 4.52 -8.47
N PHE A 314 -8.19 4.97 -7.23
CA PHE A 314 -9.34 5.26 -6.40
C PHE A 314 -10.21 6.36 -7.03
N GLU A 315 -9.61 7.42 -7.57
CA GLU A 315 -10.33 8.51 -8.22
C GLU A 315 -11.20 8.01 -9.38
N LYS A 316 -10.62 7.12 -10.21
CA LYS A 316 -11.33 6.49 -11.33
C LYS A 316 -12.45 5.55 -10.86
N GLU A 317 -12.18 4.66 -9.91
CA GLU A 317 -13.15 3.63 -9.50
C GLU A 317 -14.30 4.24 -8.67
N LEU A 318 -13.97 5.09 -7.70
CA LEU A 318 -14.96 5.72 -6.83
C LEU A 318 -15.73 6.85 -7.52
N CYS A 319 -15.33 7.24 -8.73
CA CYS A 319 -15.90 8.33 -9.52
C CYS A 319 -16.01 9.64 -8.69
N THR A 320 -14.94 9.99 -7.97
CA THR A 320 -14.91 11.15 -7.07
C THR A 320 -13.51 11.74 -7.03
N ASP A 321 -13.41 13.06 -6.94
CA ASP A 321 -12.14 13.76 -6.77
C ASP A 321 -11.40 13.25 -5.53
N ILE A 322 -10.10 12.99 -5.68
CA ILE A 322 -9.23 12.65 -4.55
C ILE A 322 -8.11 13.67 -4.47
N LYS A 323 -7.90 14.20 -3.27
CA LYS A 323 -6.80 15.13 -3.01
C LYS A 323 -6.06 14.75 -1.75
N HIS A 324 -4.74 14.62 -1.88
CA HIS A 324 -3.84 14.33 -0.77
C HIS A 324 -4.29 13.07 -0.02
N GLY A 325 -4.66 12.02 -0.75
CA GLY A 325 -5.07 10.73 -0.19
C GLY A 325 -6.47 10.66 0.43
N LEU A 326 -7.33 11.68 0.27
CA LEU A 326 -8.71 11.66 0.77
C LEU A 326 -9.72 11.91 -0.37
N ALA A 327 -10.66 10.99 -0.51
CA ALA A 327 -11.73 11.06 -1.49
C ALA A 327 -12.85 12.01 -1.04
N GLU A 328 -13.32 12.88 -1.95
CA GLU A 328 -14.34 13.89 -1.65
C GLU A 328 -15.62 13.27 -1.07
N LYS A 329 -16.13 12.21 -1.71
CA LYS A 329 -17.28 11.40 -1.27
C LYS A 329 -17.19 10.90 0.17
N PHE A 330 -15.97 10.76 0.72
CA PHE A 330 -15.75 10.25 2.07
C PHE A 330 -15.07 11.26 3.00
N LEU A 331 -15.00 12.54 2.65
CA LEU A 331 -14.23 13.54 3.42
C LEU A 331 -14.61 13.57 4.90
N HIS A 332 -15.89 13.50 5.24
CA HIS A 332 -16.35 13.48 6.63
C HIS A 332 -15.80 12.30 7.44
N ARG A 333 -15.62 11.13 6.83
CA ARG A 333 -14.99 9.96 7.49
C ARG A 333 -13.47 9.98 7.35
N GLY A 334 -12.99 10.40 6.20
CA GLY A 334 -11.59 10.55 5.83
C GLY A 334 -10.84 11.51 6.75
N LEU A 335 -11.50 12.55 7.24
CA LEU A 335 -10.93 13.50 8.19
C LEU A 335 -10.95 13.01 9.65
N LEU A 336 -11.57 11.86 9.95
CA LEU A 336 -11.62 11.26 11.29
C LEU A 336 -10.47 10.26 11.56
N TRP A 337 -9.34 10.40 10.84
CA TRP A 337 -8.12 9.68 11.20
C TRP A 337 -7.57 10.19 12.53
N GLN A 338 -6.78 9.37 13.22
CA GLN A 338 -6.07 9.68 14.45
C GLN A 338 -4.80 8.81 14.54
N ARG A 339 -3.84 9.19 15.38
CA ARG A 339 -2.68 8.33 15.70
C ARG A 339 -3.13 6.99 16.30
N ALA A 340 -2.62 5.87 15.76
CA ALA A 340 -3.01 4.52 16.19
C ALA A 340 -2.49 4.16 17.59
N GLY A 341 -1.32 4.67 17.97
CA GLY A 341 -0.68 4.42 19.26
C GLY A 341 -0.47 5.69 20.10
N ASN A 342 0.30 5.53 21.18
CA ASN A 342 0.62 6.63 22.10
C ASN A 342 1.74 7.56 21.62
N SER A 343 2.48 7.14 20.60
CA SER A 343 3.51 7.97 19.98
C SER A 343 2.90 9.15 19.22
N PRO A 344 3.43 10.37 19.35
CA PRO A 344 3.00 11.52 18.56
C PRO A 344 3.36 11.35 17.09
N LEU A 345 2.55 11.92 16.21
CA LEU A 345 2.86 12.01 14.79
C LEU A 345 3.93 13.08 14.54
N LYS A 346 4.80 12.85 13.55
CA LYS A 346 5.84 13.81 13.16
C LYS A 346 5.51 14.42 11.80
N ARG A 347 5.44 15.74 11.70
CA ARG A 347 5.20 16.41 10.42
C ARG A 347 6.34 16.09 9.44
N ILE A 348 5.99 15.65 8.24
CA ILE A 348 6.95 15.39 7.16
C ILE A 348 7.33 16.73 6.53
N LYS A 349 8.64 16.93 6.34
CA LYS A 349 9.18 18.11 5.65
C LYS A 349 9.22 17.82 4.15
N TYR A 350 8.20 18.29 3.45
CA TYR A 350 8.18 18.22 2.00
C TYR A 350 9.03 19.33 1.37
N PRO A 351 9.62 19.08 0.18
CA PRO A 351 10.14 20.14 -0.67
C PRO A 351 9.09 21.23 -0.95
N ASN A 352 9.53 22.47 -1.16
CA ASN A 352 8.66 23.67 -1.23
C ASN A 352 7.58 23.58 -2.32
N ASP A 353 7.78 22.78 -3.36
CA ASP A 353 6.88 22.54 -4.48
C ASP A 353 5.80 21.49 -4.20
N ARG A 354 5.88 20.75 -3.08
CA ARG A 354 4.98 19.65 -2.72
C ARG A 354 4.40 19.80 -1.32
N ASN A 355 3.87 20.97 -1.00
CA ASN A 355 3.26 21.18 0.30
C ASN A 355 2.00 20.29 0.46
N ILE A 356 2.03 19.38 1.43
CA ILE A 356 0.90 18.52 1.78
C ILE A 356 0.19 19.11 2.99
N PRO A 357 -1.14 19.31 2.92
CA PRO A 357 -1.84 20.04 3.95
C PRO A 357 -2.04 19.25 5.24
N SER A 358 -2.15 19.96 6.37
CA SER A 358 -2.19 19.35 7.72
C SER A 358 -3.32 18.36 7.95
N TRP A 359 -4.44 18.56 7.25
CA TRP A 359 -5.62 17.71 7.34
C TRP A 359 -5.45 16.35 6.63
N SER A 360 -4.47 16.24 5.73
CA SER A 360 -4.14 14.98 5.08
C SER A 360 -3.26 14.14 6.00
N TRP A 361 -3.58 12.85 6.10
CA TRP A 361 -2.74 11.87 6.79
C TRP A 361 -1.35 11.73 6.14
N MET A 362 -1.21 12.09 4.86
CA MET A 362 0.07 12.05 4.16
C MET A 362 1.05 13.08 4.72
N ALA A 363 0.58 14.17 5.33
CA ALA A 363 1.46 15.20 5.89
C ALA A 363 2.29 14.72 7.09
N TRP A 364 1.95 13.57 7.66
CA TRP A 364 2.46 13.09 8.93
C TRP A 364 3.17 11.77 8.77
N ASN A 365 4.23 11.54 9.53
CA ASN A 365 4.91 10.26 9.68
C ASN A 365 4.42 9.58 10.96
N GLY A 366 4.11 8.28 10.83
CA GLY A 366 3.50 7.46 11.88
C GLY A 366 2.24 6.74 11.38
N GLU A 367 1.84 5.73 12.15
CA GLU A 367 0.65 4.92 11.91
C GLU A 367 -0.62 5.67 12.33
N ILE A 368 -1.64 5.60 11.49
CA ILE A 368 -2.96 6.13 11.80
C ILE A 368 -4.02 5.03 11.84
N THR A 369 -5.08 5.31 12.58
CA THR A 369 -6.34 4.58 12.55
C THR A 369 -7.49 5.56 12.36
N PHE A 370 -8.65 5.09 11.93
CA PHE A 370 -9.84 5.92 11.82
C PHE A 370 -10.78 5.65 12.98
N LEU A 371 -11.39 6.71 13.51
CA LEU A 371 -12.32 6.61 14.62
C LEU A 371 -13.43 5.58 14.33
N GLY A 372 -13.71 4.73 15.31
CA GLY A 372 -14.82 3.77 15.24
C GLY A 372 -16.16 4.50 15.22
N ILE A 373 -17.04 4.12 14.31
CA ILE A 373 -18.42 4.61 14.27
C ILE A 373 -19.30 3.51 14.85
N TYR A 374 -19.69 3.68 16.11
CA TYR A 374 -20.28 2.62 16.93
C TYR A 374 -21.79 2.42 16.72
N ARG A 375 -22.49 3.40 16.14
CA ARG A 375 -23.94 3.35 15.90
C ARG A 375 -24.28 3.54 14.43
N GLN A 376 -25.29 2.81 13.96
CA GLN A 376 -25.63 2.69 12.53
C GLN A 376 -26.14 3.97 11.87
N ALA A 377 -26.40 5.05 12.62
CA ALA A 377 -26.91 6.26 12.03
C ALA A 377 -26.19 7.51 12.56
N VAL A 378 -25.41 8.12 11.66
CA VAL A 378 -24.78 9.43 11.82
C VAL A 378 -25.28 10.30 10.67
N PHE A 379 -25.66 11.55 10.94
CA PHE A 379 -25.86 12.56 9.92
C PHE A 379 -24.51 13.16 9.56
N TRP A 380 -23.97 12.78 8.41
CA TRP A 380 -22.69 13.26 7.90
C TRP A 380 -22.83 14.64 7.28
N ASN A 381 -21.78 15.44 7.40
CA ASN A 381 -21.70 16.76 6.78
C ASN A 381 -21.28 16.62 5.31
N GLU A 382 -22.26 16.45 4.43
CA GLU A 382 -22.06 16.32 2.98
C GLU A 382 -21.68 17.65 2.29
N SER A 383 -21.57 18.76 3.03
CA SER A 383 -21.14 20.06 2.48
C SER A 383 -19.61 20.21 2.40
N LEU A 384 -18.85 19.19 2.80
CA LEU A 384 -17.39 19.17 2.71
C LEU A 384 -16.97 18.80 1.28
N LEU A 385 -16.36 19.74 0.57
CA LEU A 385 -15.96 19.59 -0.83
C LEU A 385 -14.58 20.23 -1.05
N PHE A 386 -13.94 19.97 -2.19
CA PHE A 386 -12.70 20.62 -2.62
C PHE A 386 -12.97 21.78 -3.60
N PRO A 387 -13.28 23.01 -3.13
CA PRO A 387 -13.73 24.10 -4.01
C PRO A 387 -12.67 24.60 -5.01
N SER A 388 -11.36 24.46 -4.72
CA SER A 388 -10.27 24.59 -5.71
C SER A 388 -8.88 24.33 -5.06
N LYS A 389 -7.90 23.87 -5.86
CA LYS A 389 -6.46 23.77 -5.52
C LYS A 389 -6.11 23.10 -4.17
N GLY A 390 -6.80 22.02 -3.79
CA GLY A 390 -6.43 21.23 -2.61
C GLY A 390 -6.63 21.93 -1.26
N LYS A 391 -7.37 23.06 -1.23
CA LYS A 391 -7.80 23.69 0.02
C LYS A 391 -9.18 23.17 0.39
N LEU A 392 -9.38 22.86 1.68
CA LEU A 392 -10.66 22.40 2.21
C LEU A 392 -11.33 23.56 2.95
N TYR A 393 -12.55 23.94 2.52
CA TYR A 393 -13.30 25.01 3.16
C TYR A 393 -14.19 24.44 4.27
N VAL A 394 -14.09 24.99 5.48
CA VAL A 394 -14.81 24.45 6.65
C VAL A 394 -15.52 25.54 7.44
N ARG A 395 -16.64 25.13 8.04
CA ARG A 395 -17.39 25.91 9.04
C ARG A 395 -16.88 25.55 10.43
N LEU A 396 -16.36 26.54 11.15
CA LEU A 396 -15.71 26.36 12.45
C LEU A 396 -16.55 26.94 13.58
N ARG A 397 -16.62 26.19 14.67
CA ARG A 397 -17.26 26.57 15.94
C ARG A 397 -16.23 26.77 17.03
N MET A 398 -16.60 27.58 18.01
CA MET A 398 -15.83 27.74 19.24
C MET A 398 -16.34 26.78 20.31
N PHE A 399 -15.43 26.40 21.21
CA PHE A 399 -15.79 25.70 22.44
C PHE A 399 -16.37 26.68 23.45
N ARG A 400 -17.41 26.27 24.17
CA ARG A 400 -17.98 27.03 25.29
C ARG A 400 -17.22 26.78 26.59
N SER A 401 -16.63 25.60 26.71
CA SER A 401 -15.95 25.10 27.90
C SER A 401 -14.55 25.71 28.04
N SER A 402 -14.08 25.81 29.28
CA SER A 402 -12.76 26.38 29.57
C SER A 402 -11.63 25.51 29.00
N ILE A 403 -10.41 26.06 28.92
CA ILE A 403 -9.26 25.26 28.47
C ILE A 403 -8.93 24.13 29.46
N GLU A 404 -9.09 24.35 30.76
CA GLU A 404 -8.87 23.34 31.80
C GLU A 404 -9.86 22.18 31.67
N GLU A 405 -11.10 22.46 31.29
CA GLU A 405 -12.10 21.44 31.04
C GLU A 405 -11.76 20.63 29.79
N ARG A 406 -11.37 21.31 28.70
CA ARG A 406 -10.97 20.64 27.45
C ARG A 406 -9.74 19.75 27.62
N ARG A 407 -8.78 20.15 28.45
CA ARG A 407 -7.62 19.32 28.83
C ARG A 407 -8.01 18.05 29.58
N LYS A 408 -9.16 18.01 30.25
CA LYS A 408 -9.66 16.76 30.87
C LYS A 408 -10.22 15.77 29.84
N TRP A 409 -10.55 16.24 28.64
CA TRP A 409 -11.07 15.41 27.56
C TRP A 409 -9.96 14.79 26.71
N THR A 410 -8.72 15.27 26.84
CA THR A 410 -7.58 14.69 26.13
C THR A 410 -7.16 13.39 26.80
N SER A 411 -7.31 12.26 26.11
CA SER A 411 -6.91 10.95 26.61
C SER A 411 -5.85 10.29 25.73
N ALA A 412 -5.02 9.46 26.37
CA ALA A 412 -4.07 8.56 25.72
C ALA A 412 -4.77 7.35 25.05
N GLU A 413 -6.00 7.03 25.43
CA GLU A 413 -6.73 5.88 24.90
C GLU A 413 -7.83 6.35 23.93
N SER A 414 -7.96 5.65 22.81
CA SER A 414 -9.14 5.77 21.95
C SER A 414 -10.37 5.40 22.77
N LEU A 415 -11.53 6.00 22.49
CA LEU A 415 -12.79 5.45 23.00
C LEU A 415 -12.91 4.02 22.48
N ASP A 416 -12.62 3.01 23.31
CA ASP A 416 -13.04 1.65 23.07
C ASP A 416 -14.56 1.62 23.24
N GLY A 417 -15.26 1.20 22.18
CA GLY A 417 -16.71 1.30 22.05
C GLY A 417 -17.54 0.47 23.04
N SER A 418 -16.96 0.03 24.17
CA SER A 418 -17.62 -0.73 25.23
C SER A 418 -18.08 0.13 26.42
N ASP A 419 -17.52 1.33 26.62
CA ASP A 419 -17.91 2.17 27.75
C ASP A 419 -19.10 3.08 27.40
N ASN A 420 -20.29 2.68 27.87
CA ASN A 420 -21.57 3.34 27.63
C ASN A 420 -21.71 4.71 28.33
N THR A 421 -20.68 5.20 29.03
CA THR A 421 -20.68 6.53 29.66
C THR A 421 -19.98 7.56 28.77
N LYS A 422 -20.63 7.97 27.66
CA LYS A 422 -20.05 8.90 26.66
C LYS A 422 -19.63 10.25 27.27
N ARG A 423 -18.35 10.36 27.65
CA ARG A 423 -17.69 11.62 28.01
C ARG A 423 -17.13 12.28 26.75
N ASN A 424 -17.06 13.61 26.76
CA ASN A 424 -16.34 14.35 25.73
C ASN A 424 -14.90 13.85 25.64
N TRP A 425 -14.40 13.72 24.42
CA TRP A 425 -13.08 13.16 24.18
C TRP A 425 -12.40 13.84 22.99
N ILE A 426 -11.10 14.09 23.12
CA ILE A 426 -10.23 14.68 22.10
C ILE A 426 -8.95 13.86 21.98
N ARG A 427 -8.55 13.55 20.75
CA ARG A 427 -7.25 13.01 20.40
C ARG A 427 -6.46 14.02 19.60
N LEU A 428 -5.39 14.53 20.19
CA LEU A 428 -4.44 15.39 19.51
C LEU A 428 -3.44 14.57 18.69
N ASP A 429 -3.06 15.11 17.53
CA ASP A 429 -2.10 14.51 16.61
C ASP A 429 -0.67 14.56 17.19
N ARG A 430 -0.33 15.65 17.92
CA ARG A 430 0.89 15.80 18.73
C ARG A 430 0.55 16.00 20.21
N VAL A 431 1.51 15.68 21.09
CA VAL A 431 1.35 15.86 22.55
C VAL A 431 1.41 17.33 22.95
N ASP A 432 2.19 18.13 22.23
CA ASP A 432 2.43 19.54 22.55
C ASP A 432 1.40 20.51 21.94
N ASP A 433 0.43 20.01 21.18
CA ASP A 433 -0.61 20.86 20.59
C ASP A 433 -1.46 21.50 21.70
N ASP A 434 -1.59 22.83 21.69
CA ASP A 434 -2.43 23.52 22.66
C ASP A 434 -3.89 23.62 22.21
N LEU A 435 -4.80 23.69 23.18
CA LEU A 435 -6.22 23.89 22.93
C LEU A 435 -6.65 25.35 23.13
N LEU A 436 -5.71 26.29 23.31
CA LEU A 436 -6.03 27.67 23.66
C LEU A 436 -6.81 28.35 22.54
N SER A 437 -6.28 28.27 21.32
CA SER A 437 -6.88 28.86 20.11
C SER A 437 -7.72 27.87 19.31
N ALA A 438 -7.87 26.64 19.81
CA ALA A 438 -8.51 25.56 19.09
C ALA A 438 -9.99 25.85 18.79
N ARG A 439 -10.37 25.52 17.56
CA ARG A 439 -11.74 25.50 17.03
C ARG A 439 -12.07 24.11 16.55
N CYS A 440 -13.34 23.86 16.22
CA CYS A 440 -13.72 22.58 15.65
C CYS A 440 -14.65 22.71 14.44
N ALA A 441 -14.48 21.82 13.47
CA ALA A 441 -15.45 21.60 12.40
C ALA A 441 -16.28 20.35 12.72
N ILE A 442 -17.60 20.43 12.57
CA ILE A 442 -18.48 19.26 12.72
C ILE A 442 -18.44 18.45 11.42
N LEU A 443 -18.03 17.19 11.52
CA LEU A 443 -17.97 16.24 10.41
C LEU A 443 -19.19 15.32 10.38
N GLY A 444 -19.77 15.01 11.54
CA GLY A 444 -20.99 14.23 11.64
C GLY A 444 -21.67 14.36 13.01
N ILE A 445 -22.97 14.09 13.05
CA ILE A 445 -23.80 14.15 14.27
C ILE A 445 -24.47 12.80 14.49
N GLU A 446 -24.32 12.22 15.68
CA GLU A 446 -24.94 10.94 16.02
C GLU A 446 -26.48 11.05 16.00
N LYS A 447 -27.19 10.07 15.43
CA LYS A 447 -28.66 10.03 15.48
C LYS A 447 -29.14 9.46 16.80
N ASN A 448 -30.22 10.05 17.32
CA ASN A 448 -30.96 9.46 18.42
C ASN A 448 -31.74 8.24 17.89
N GLN A 449 -31.44 7.03 18.37
CA GLN A 449 -32.33 5.89 18.20
C GLN A 449 -33.35 5.94 19.36
N GLY A 450 -34.63 5.80 19.03
CA GLY A 450 -35.76 6.10 19.92
C GLY A 450 -35.73 5.46 21.32
N ASP A 451 -36.53 6.06 22.20
CA ASP A 451 -36.83 5.75 23.62
C ASP A 451 -35.91 6.25 24.74
N SER A 452 -34.84 7.00 24.44
CA SER A 452 -34.11 7.73 25.50
C SER A 452 -34.61 9.17 25.60
N LEU A 453 -35.16 9.56 26.76
CA LEU A 453 -35.58 10.92 27.15
C LEU A 453 -34.47 11.99 27.11
N ILE A 454 -33.23 11.61 26.74
CA ILE A 454 -32.06 12.47 26.64
C ILE A 454 -31.54 12.41 25.20
N PRO A 455 -31.59 13.49 24.42
CA PRO A 455 -31.00 13.53 23.09
C PRO A 455 -29.48 13.37 23.19
N LEU A 456 -28.96 12.27 22.64
CA LEU A 456 -27.51 12.06 22.50
C LEU A 456 -26.99 12.89 21.32
N ASP A 457 -26.88 14.20 21.52
CA ASP A 457 -26.36 15.14 20.52
C ASP A 457 -24.82 15.17 20.52
N HIS A 458 -24.15 14.03 20.31
CA HIS A 458 -22.69 14.04 20.16
C HIS A 458 -22.30 14.27 18.70
N CYS A 459 -21.23 15.05 18.53
CA CYS A 459 -20.68 15.44 17.25
C CYS A 459 -19.28 14.82 17.09
N TYR A 460 -19.06 14.20 15.94
CA TYR A 460 -17.74 13.88 15.44
C TYR A 460 -17.12 15.15 14.87
N VAL A 461 -15.95 15.54 15.40
CA VAL A 461 -15.35 16.83 15.10
C VAL A 461 -13.89 16.71 14.67
N LEU A 462 -13.48 17.58 13.75
CA LEU A 462 -12.09 17.88 13.45
C LEU A 462 -11.64 19.05 14.33
N ILE A 463 -10.52 18.91 15.02
CA ILE A 463 -9.93 19.96 15.86
C ILE A 463 -8.85 20.68 15.08
N VAL A 464 -8.93 22.02 15.06
CA VAL A 464 -8.06 22.87 14.25
C VAL A 464 -7.61 24.09 15.04
N GLN A 465 -6.48 24.67 14.65
CA GLN A 465 -5.95 25.93 15.21
C GLN A 465 -5.59 26.91 14.10
N PRO A 466 -5.57 28.23 14.34
CA PRO A 466 -5.11 29.20 13.34
C PRO A 466 -3.68 28.91 12.89
N ALA A 467 -3.44 28.95 11.59
CA ALA A 467 -2.09 28.80 11.03
C ALA A 467 -1.22 30.04 11.34
N ALA A 468 0.09 29.84 11.51
CA ALA A 468 1.02 30.93 11.81
C ALA A 468 1.19 31.94 10.66
N SER A 469 1.05 31.49 9.41
CA SER A 469 1.09 32.34 8.21
C SER A 469 -0.32 32.74 7.80
N GLN A 470 -0.70 34.00 8.03
CA GLN A 470 -1.90 34.59 7.44
C GLN A 470 -1.52 35.37 6.18
N ASP A 471 -2.22 35.14 5.06
CA ASP A 471 -2.05 35.96 3.85
C ASP A 471 -2.59 37.38 4.10
N GLU A 472 -2.00 38.35 3.40
CA GLU A 472 -2.43 39.76 3.38
C GLU A 472 -3.90 39.96 2.98
N ASN A 473 -4.52 38.97 2.32
CA ASN A 473 -5.91 38.99 1.81
C ASN A 473 -7.00 38.63 2.85
N HIS A 474 -6.73 38.77 4.16
CA HIS A 474 -7.70 38.49 5.24
C HIS A 474 -8.32 37.08 5.26
N SER A 475 -7.75 36.13 4.51
CA SER A 475 -8.20 34.75 4.47
C SER A 475 -7.76 34.02 5.73
N ARG A 476 -8.71 33.40 6.46
CA ARG A 476 -8.41 32.68 7.70
C ARG A 476 -7.96 31.26 7.39
N TYR A 477 -6.70 30.97 7.67
CA TYR A 477 -6.10 29.65 7.50
C TYR A 477 -6.01 28.91 8.83
N TYR A 478 -6.25 27.61 8.76
CA TYR A 478 -6.26 26.71 9.91
C TYR A 478 -5.45 25.46 9.61
N GLU A 479 -4.78 24.96 10.64
CA GLU A 479 -4.12 23.67 10.63
C GLU A 479 -4.87 22.69 11.53
N ARG A 480 -4.93 21.44 11.11
CA ARG A 480 -5.42 20.32 11.91
C ARG A 480 -4.46 20.05 13.07
N ILE A 481 -5.04 19.79 14.24
CA ILE A 481 -4.32 19.34 15.44
C ILE A 481 -4.93 18.09 16.08
N GLY A 482 -6.06 17.58 15.58
CA GLY A 482 -6.65 16.36 16.11
C GLY A 482 -8.09 16.13 15.70
N VAL A 483 -8.72 15.16 16.36
CA VAL A 483 -10.14 14.81 16.20
C VAL A 483 -10.79 14.62 17.56
N GLY A 484 -12.11 14.63 17.61
CA GLY A 484 -12.84 14.44 18.86
C GLY A 484 -14.26 13.95 18.68
N PHE A 485 -14.85 13.59 19.81
CA PHE A 485 -16.24 13.23 19.98
C PHE A 485 -16.81 14.04 21.12
N ILE A 486 -17.66 15.02 20.80
CA ILE A 486 -17.98 16.13 21.71
C ILE A 486 -19.49 16.37 21.70
N HIS A 487 -20.06 16.53 22.90
CA HIS A 487 -21.46 16.88 23.06
C HIS A 487 -21.74 18.28 22.49
N LYS A 488 -22.79 18.41 21.67
CA LYS A 488 -23.16 19.64 20.94
C LYS A 488 -23.33 20.86 21.84
N LYS A 489 -23.78 20.66 23.09
CA LYS A 489 -23.88 21.71 24.12
C LYS A 489 -22.56 22.46 24.38
N GLU A 490 -21.42 21.80 24.19
CA GLU A 490 -20.09 22.38 24.37
C GLU A 490 -19.66 23.27 23.19
N LEU A 491 -20.45 23.30 22.12
CA LEU A 491 -20.11 24.01 20.87
C LEU A 491 -20.99 25.26 20.72
N SER A 492 -20.42 26.32 20.15
CA SER A 492 -21.14 27.57 19.88
C SER A 492 -22.34 27.34 18.95
N ILE A 493 -23.41 28.13 19.13
CA ILE A 493 -24.58 28.16 18.24
C ILE A 493 -24.22 28.66 16.82
N ASP A 494 -25.12 28.45 15.86
CA ASP A 494 -24.89 28.67 14.42
C ASP A 494 -24.53 30.12 14.06
N GLU A 495 -25.02 31.09 14.83
CA GLU A 495 -24.76 32.53 14.63
C GLU A 495 -23.29 32.92 14.83
N ASN A 496 -22.52 32.10 15.55
CA ASN A 496 -21.10 32.33 15.83
C ASN A 496 -20.15 31.46 14.98
N VAL A 497 -20.69 30.84 13.92
CA VAL A 497 -19.90 30.02 13.00
C VAL A 497 -19.09 30.93 12.08
N ILE A 498 -17.78 30.75 12.08
CA ILE A 498 -16.91 31.37 11.10
C ILE A 498 -16.56 30.37 10.01
N THR A 499 -16.05 30.87 8.89
CA THR A 499 -15.49 30.02 7.85
C THR A 499 -13.99 30.22 7.72
N GLY A 500 -13.31 29.19 7.21
CA GLY A 500 -11.87 29.20 7.03
C GLY A 500 -11.40 28.10 6.10
N TRP A 501 -10.14 28.22 5.71
CA TRP A 501 -9.44 27.29 4.83
C TRP A 501 -8.51 26.41 5.65
N LEU A 502 -8.64 25.09 5.49
CA LEU A 502 -7.66 24.15 6.03
C LEU A 502 -6.49 23.99 5.06
N ILE A 503 -5.29 24.17 5.59
CA ILE A 503 -4.02 24.09 4.86
C ILE A 503 -3.06 23.10 5.49
#